data_AF-A0AAV6LAY3-F1
#
_entry.id   AF-A0AAV6LAY3-F1
#
_cell.length_a   1.000
_cell.length_b   1.000
_cell.length_c   1.000
_cell.angle_alpha   90.00
_cell.angle_beta   90.00
_cell.angle_gamma   90.00
#
_symmetry.space_group_name_H-M   'P 1'
#
loop_
_entity.id
_entity.type
_entity.pdbx_description
1 polymer ?
#
loop_
_entity_poly.entity_id
_entity_poly.type
_entity_poly.pdbx_seq_one_letter_code
_entity_poly.pdbx_strand_id
1 'polypeptide(L)'
;MRDIFQATGRHWHLDDDFEYPLNPNMRYTPTVVGEMQREYQCQLEQYEALTFDYRTLNIPIPRRQAIGMAIDTPQLLQRALHHFREEVNRMQMRLQRHHFQFLANERRDEGLMAEARFYMEASMNEDVQSDIEMPLKFTCKVHLIEFAAQFLGFDEYIPPFATARDQDILMGVNYGSGGAGIRDESGNELGAVISLNQQLLNHQIIVSRIGVLLGSKEEAANYLSKCIYYVGMGSNDYINNYLLPQYFNTSRLYTPEQYAVVLIQQYSQQLKTLYKYGARKVALFGLGEIGCTPFEMASYGTNGSACVEVICKDVQLFNEGLSSLVDELNNNLTDSEFIFINITEISSGDASAYGITIANASCCVVSSNIGKGLCAPNLAPCSNRTLYAYWDGFHPTEVANLFLATGAYNALTPLISALELDSDEGSYII
;
A
#
# COMPACT_ATOMS: atom_id res chain seq x y z
N MET A 1 14.35 -31.92 31.62
CA MET A 1 14.81 -31.17 32.80
C MET A 1 15.82 -30.15 32.29
N ARG A 2 15.45 -28.85 32.36
CA ARG A 2 16.27 -27.62 32.20
C ARG A 2 16.85 -27.35 30.79
N ASP A 3 16.41 -26.32 30.07
CA ASP A 3 16.58 -24.85 30.24
C ASP A 3 17.91 -24.26 29.73
N ILE A 4 17.77 -23.08 29.14
CA ILE A 4 18.76 -21.99 28.94
C ILE A 4 19.30 -21.79 27.51
N PHE A 5 18.55 -20.98 26.78
CA PHE A 5 19.07 -19.92 25.92
C PHE A 5 20.06 -19.03 26.71
N GLN A 6 21.30 -18.94 26.25
CA GLN A 6 22.19 -17.83 26.57
C GLN A 6 22.77 -17.25 25.28
N ALA A 7 22.48 -15.97 25.09
CA ALA A 7 22.97 -15.10 24.05
C ALA A 7 24.51 -14.96 24.10
N THR A 8 25.13 -14.96 22.91
CA THR A 8 26.28 -14.12 22.59
C THR A 8 26.01 -13.61 21.17
N GLY A 9 25.73 -12.33 20.94
CA GLY A 9 26.59 -11.21 21.31
C GLY A 9 27.63 -10.98 20.23
N ARG A 10 27.20 -10.71 18.99
CA ARG A 10 28.01 -10.01 17.99
C ARG A 10 27.14 -8.98 17.30
N HIS A 11 27.62 -7.75 17.36
CA HIS A 11 27.08 -6.58 16.70
C HIS A 11 26.82 -6.84 15.22
N TRP A 12 25.59 -6.61 14.78
CA TRP A 12 25.34 -6.20 13.41
C TRP A 12 25.56 -4.69 13.38
N HIS A 13 26.77 -4.29 12.98
CA HIS A 13 26.95 -2.98 12.38
C HIS A 13 26.24 -3.03 11.03
N LEU A 14 25.03 -2.49 10.96
CA LEU A 14 24.48 -1.96 9.71
C LEU A 14 25.04 -0.55 9.56
N ASP A 15 26.28 -0.46 9.09
CA ASP A 15 26.72 0.72 8.36
C ASP A 15 25.95 0.66 7.02
N ASP A 16 25.00 1.58 6.83
CA ASP A 16 24.85 2.39 5.60
C ASP A 16 23.47 3.12 5.54
N ASP A 17 23.56 4.44 5.42
CA ASP A 17 22.85 5.29 4.45
C ASP A 17 21.34 5.59 4.54
N PHE A 18 20.90 6.15 5.69
CA PHE A 18 19.87 7.21 5.68
C PHE A 18 20.52 8.57 5.99
N GLU A 19 21.39 9.02 5.09
CA GLU A 19 22.00 10.35 5.19
C GLU A 19 21.05 11.42 4.61
N TYR A 20 20.66 12.38 5.45
CA TYR A 20 20.21 13.68 4.96
C TYR A 20 21.39 14.34 4.21
N PRO A 21 21.08 15.18 3.20
CA PRO A 21 21.59 15.14 1.82
C PRO A 21 23.12 14.99 1.64
N LEU A 22 23.49 14.37 0.51
CA LEU A 22 24.83 14.04 -0.03
C LEU A 22 25.84 15.20 -0.18
N ASN A 23 25.53 16.42 0.27
CA ASN A 23 26.54 17.46 0.41
C ASN A 23 27.00 17.49 1.87
N PRO A 24 28.27 17.14 2.19
CA PRO A 24 28.80 17.21 3.55
C PRO A 24 28.60 18.58 4.21
N ASN A 25 28.51 19.65 3.39
CA ASN A 25 28.26 21.01 3.85
C ASN A 25 26.79 21.29 4.19
N MET A 26 25.86 20.40 3.80
CA MET A 26 24.42 20.54 4.06
C MET A 26 23.88 19.60 5.15
N ARG A 27 24.66 18.60 5.57
CA ARG A 27 24.28 17.54 6.54
C ARG A 27 23.70 18.09 7.85
N TYR A 28 24.12 19.29 8.25
CA TYR A 28 23.66 19.96 9.48
C TYR A 28 23.18 21.39 9.22
N THR A 29 22.68 21.66 8.02
CA THR A 29 22.00 22.94 7.76
C THR A 29 20.77 23.06 8.65
N PRO A 30 20.38 24.29 9.05
CA PRO A 30 19.18 24.51 9.85
C PRO A 30 17.92 23.86 9.25
N THR A 31 17.81 23.84 7.92
CA THR A 31 16.70 23.17 7.21
C THR A 31 16.70 21.65 7.43
N VAL A 32 17.84 20.99 7.27
CA VAL A 32 17.98 19.54 7.47
C VAL A 32 17.76 19.15 8.94
N VAL A 33 18.33 19.92 9.86
CA VAL A 33 18.12 19.73 11.30
C VAL A 33 16.65 19.93 11.66
N GLY A 34 15.96 20.89 11.03
CA GLY A 34 14.53 21.11 11.21
C GLY A 34 13.66 19.93 10.72
N GLU A 35 14.02 19.30 9.60
CA GLU A 35 13.35 18.07 9.14
C GLU A 35 13.59 16.90 10.09
N MET A 36 14.84 16.71 10.55
CA MET A 36 15.17 15.68 11.53
C MET A 36 14.40 15.86 12.84
N GLN A 37 14.22 17.11 13.28
CA GLN A 37 13.45 17.42 14.49
C GLN A 37 11.96 17.10 14.30
N ARG A 38 11.38 17.45 13.15
CA ARG A 38 9.98 17.09 12.82
C ARG A 38 9.77 15.59 12.82
N GLU A 39 10.66 14.85 12.16
CA GLU A 39 10.57 13.41 12.09
C GLU A 39 10.74 12.77 13.48
N TYR A 40 11.64 13.30 14.30
CA TYR A 40 11.86 12.80 15.64
C TYR A 40 10.61 12.95 16.50
N GLN A 41 9.90 14.07 16.40
CA GLN A 41 8.63 14.27 17.10
C GLN A 41 7.56 13.28 16.63
N CYS A 42 7.43 13.07 15.31
CA CYS A 42 6.50 12.08 14.77
C CYS A 42 6.79 10.65 15.29
N GLN A 43 8.05 10.24 15.27
CA GLN A 43 8.45 8.92 15.79
C GLN A 43 8.23 8.78 17.30
N LEU A 44 8.44 9.86 18.06
CA LEU A 44 8.17 9.89 19.50
C LEU A 44 6.68 9.75 19.80
N GLU A 45 5.82 10.49 19.09
CA GLU A 45 4.36 10.40 19.23
C GLU A 45 3.85 8.98 18.91
N GLN A 46 4.36 8.37 17.84
CA GLN A 46 4.05 6.97 17.50
C GLN A 46 4.49 5.99 18.60
N TYR A 47 5.70 6.16 19.13
CA TYR A 47 6.19 5.34 20.23
C TYR A 47 5.30 5.47 21.48
N GLU A 48 4.88 6.70 21.83
CA GLU A 48 4.02 6.95 22.99
C GLU A 48 2.64 6.33 22.81
N ALA A 49 2.05 6.43 21.61
CA ALA A 49 0.81 5.78 21.26
C ALA A 49 0.91 4.24 21.37
N LEU A 50 1.95 3.64 20.82
CA LEU A 50 2.17 2.18 20.93
C LEU A 50 2.41 1.76 22.38
N THR A 51 3.10 2.58 23.16
CA THR A 51 3.32 2.31 24.59
C THR A 51 2.01 2.24 25.36
N PHE A 52 1.03 3.07 25.00
CA PHE A 52 -0.31 3.00 25.57
C PHE A 52 -0.99 1.66 25.24
N ASP A 53 -0.99 1.24 23.97
CA ASP A 53 -1.58 -0.02 23.53
C ASP A 53 -0.94 -1.24 24.23
N TYR A 54 0.39 -1.22 24.37
CA TYR A 54 1.13 -2.26 25.10
C TYR A 54 0.73 -2.37 26.57
N ARG A 55 0.52 -1.24 27.26
CA ARG A 55 0.05 -1.24 28.65
C ARG A 55 -1.34 -1.82 28.74
N THR A 56 -2.23 -1.41 27.84
CA THR A 56 -3.61 -1.89 27.78
C THR A 56 -3.68 -3.41 27.58
N LEU A 57 -2.80 -3.95 26.73
CA LEU A 57 -2.74 -5.38 26.42
C LEU A 57 -1.78 -6.16 27.32
N ASN A 58 -1.19 -5.52 28.33
CA ASN A 58 -0.20 -6.10 29.25
C ASN A 58 0.99 -6.77 28.54
N ILE A 59 1.39 -6.23 27.38
CA ILE A 59 2.53 -6.68 26.59
C ILE A 59 3.80 -6.03 27.15
N PRO A 60 4.91 -6.78 27.36
CA PRO A 60 6.18 -6.19 27.78
C PRO A 60 6.69 -5.14 26.79
N ILE A 61 6.76 -3.90 27.23
CA ILE A 61 7.34 -2.79 26.46
C ILE A 61 8.86 -2.98 26.36
N PRO A 62 9.47 -2.92 25.16
CA PRO A 62 10.92 -2.96 25.00
C PRO A 62 11.62 -1.88 25.85
N ARG A 63 12.80 -2.20 26.40
CA ARG A 63 13.61 -1.23 27.15
C ARG A 63 14.17 -0.16 26.21
N ARG A 64 14.04 1.10 26.64
CA ARG A 64 14.42 2.34 25.95
C ARG A 64 15.94 2.45 25.73
N GLN A 65 16.39 2.55 24.48
CA GLN A 65 17.71 3.13 24.17
C GLN A 65 17.60 4.58 23.66
N ALA A 66 16.50 4.95 23.00
CA ALA A 66 16.34 6.29 22.41
C ALA A 66 15.76 7.35 23.38
N ILE A 67 14.81 6.96 24.23
CA ILE A 67 14.16 7.86 25.20
C ILE A 67 15.11 8.14 26.36
N GLY A 68 15.88 9.21 26.20
CA GLY A 68 16.96 9.61 27.11
C GLY A 68 18.27 9.95 26.40
N MET A 69 18.36 9.74 25.08
CA MET A 69 19.48 10.26 24.30
C MET A 69 19.43 11.79 24.29
N ALA A 70 20.56 12.43 24.61
CA ALA A 70 20.70 13.87 24.44
C ALA A 70 20.61 14.19 22.93
N ILE A 71 19.67 15.04 22.53
CA ILE A 71 19.45 15.48 21.13
C ILE A 71 19.95 16.92 20.91
N ASP A 72 20.99 17.29 21.63
CA ASP A 72 21.62 18.61 21.66
C ASP A 72 22.50 18.88 20.44
N THR A 73 22.87 17.84 19.70
CA THR A 73 23.61 17.95 18.43
C THR A 73 22.88 17.24 17.30
N PRO A 74 23.00 17.74 16.06
CA PRO A 74 22.44 17.06 14.88
C PRO A 74 22.89 15.60 14.72
N GLN A 75 24.13 15.27 15.09
CA GLN A 75 24.66 13.90 15.08
C GLN A 75 23.90 12.99 16.03
N LEU A 76 23.63 13.48 17.24
CA LEU A 76 22.90 12.71 18.23
C LEU A 76 21.41 12.61 17.90
N LEU A 77 20.82 13.66 17.33
CA LEU A 77 19.46 13.62 16.78
C LEU A 77 19.32 12.54 15.68
N GLN A 78 20.30 12.43 14.78
CA GLN A 78 20.31 11.39 13.75
C GLN A 78 20.36 9.98 14.33
N ARG A 79 21.23 9.76 15.33
CA ARG A 79 21.33 8.46 16.02
C ARG A 79 20.05 8.13 16.77
N ALA A 80 19.46 9.12 17.44
CA ALA A 80 18.20 8.94 18.16
C ALA A 80 17.06 8.57 17.21
N LEU A 81 16.96 9.23 16.05
CA LEU A 81 16.01 8.89 14.99
C LEU A 81 16.14 7.45 14.52
N HIS A 82 17.36 6.99 14.23
CA HIS A 82 17.60 5.62 13.81
C HIS A 82 17.12 4.61 14.85
N HIS A 83 17.46 4.83 16.13
CA HIS A 83 16.98 3.97 17.22
C HIS A 83 15.47 4.02 17.40
N PHE A 84 14.84 5.18 17.26
CA PHE A 84 13.38 5.31 17.37
C PHE A 84 12.66 4.54 16.26
N ARG A 85 13.10 4.66 15.01
CA ARG A 85 12.53 3.91 13.89
C ARG A 85 12.56 2.40 14.14
N GLU A 86 13.73 1.88 14.53
CA GLU A 86 13.91 0.47 14.90
C GLU A 86 12.98 0.04 16.04
N GLU A 87 12.87 0.85 17.09
CA GLU A 87 12.04 0.52 18.25
C GLU A 87 10.53 0.56 17.91
N VAL A 88 10.08 1.58 17.19
CA VAL A 88 8.68 1.73 16.75
C VAL A 88 8.26 0.57 15.86
N ASN A 89 9.08 0.21 14.86
CA ASN A 89 8.82 -0.93 13.97
C ASN A 89 8.70 -2.24 14.76
N ARG A 90 9.65 -2.49 15.68
CA ARG A 90 9.60 -3.67 16.56
C ARG A 90 8.36 -3.70 17.44
N MET A 91 7.93 -2.54 17.93
CA MET A 91 6.73 -2.45 18.75
C MET A 91 5.46 -2.72 17.94
N GLN A 92 5.36 -2.19 16.73
CA GLN A 92 4.23 -2.43 15.83
C GLN A 92 4.09 -3.92 15.49
N MET A 93 5.18 -4.57 15.07
CA MET A 93 5.17 -5.99 14.72
C MET A 93 4.72 -6.89 15.87
N ARG A 94 5.23 -6.65 17.08
CA ARG A 94 4.87 -7.44 18.26
C ARG A 94 3.40 -7.23 18.65
N LEU A 95 2.88 -6.01 18.48
CA LEU A 95 1.47 -5.70 18.72
C LEU A 95 0.57 -6.42 17.72
N GLN A 96 0.91 -6.36 16.43
CA GLN A 96 0.23 -7.11 15.37
C GLN A 96 0.25 -8.61 15.66
N ARG A 97 1.41 -9.18 16.00
CA ARG A 97 1.55 -10.59 16.36
C ARG A 97 0.63 -10.97 17.53
N HIS A 98 0.57 -10.11 18.56
CA HIS A 98 -0.30 -10.35 19.71
C HIS A 98 -1.80 -10.31 19.32
N HIS A 99 -2.20 -9.36 18.47
CA HIS A 99 -3.56 -9.25 17.96
C HIS A 99 -3.95 -10.48 17.14
N PHE A 100 -3.08 -10.96 16.25
CA PHE A 100 -3.29 -12.19 15.49
C PHE A 100 -3.42 -13.43 16.38
N GLN A 101 -2.58 -13.53 17.42
CA GLN A 101 -2.69 -14.63 18.40
C GLN A 101 -4.00 -14.60 19.18
N PHE A 102 -4.48 -13.40 19.54
CA PHE A 102 -5.78 -13.23 20.20
C PHE A 102 -6.93 -13.68 19.28
N LEU A 103 -6.95 -13.21 18.02
CA LEU A 103 -7.95 -13.58 17.01
C LEU A 103 -7.96 -15.09 16.69
N ALA A 104 -6.80 -15.75 16.72
CA ALA A 104 -6.67 -17.19 16.53
C ALA A 104 -7.20 -17.99 17.74
N ASN A 105 -7.07 -17.45 18.96
CA ASN A 105 -7.55 -18.11 20.18
C ASN A 105 -9.08 -17.99 20.38
N GLU A 106 -9.72 -16.95 19.85
CA GLU A 106 -11.18 -16.79 19.93
C GLU A 106 -11.98 -17.66 18.94
N ARG A 107 -11.36 -18.22 17.90
CA ARG A 107 -12.07 -18.96 16.83
C ARG A 107 -11.66 -20.44 16.74
N ARG A 108 -12.42 -21.27 17.45
CA ARG A 108 -12.17 -22.71 17.72
C ARG A 108 -12.74 -23.71 16.69
N ASP A 109 -13.05 -23.32 15.46
CA ASP A 109 -13.59 -24.25 14.46
C ASP A 109 -12.52 -24.67 13.42
N GLU A 110 -12.38 -25.98 13.25
CA GLU A 110 -11.17 -26.70 12.81
C GLU A 110 -10.75 -26.51 11.33
N GLY A 111 -11.51 -25.77 10.51
CA GLY A 111 -11.16 -25.54 9.09
C GLY A 111 -10.14 -24.41 8.88
N LEU A 112 -10.24 -23.34 9.67
CA LEU A 112 -9.41 -22.13 9.57
C LEU A 112 -8.06 -22.25 10.31
N MET A 113 -7.92 -23.28 11.15
CA MET A 113 -6.72 -23.51 11.97
C MET A 113 -5.54 -24.06 11.19
N ALA A 114 -5.74 -24.67 10.01
CA ALA A 114 -4.65 -25.08 9.15
C ALA A 114 -4.03 -23.86 8.44
N GLU A 115 -4.89 -22.92 8.03
CA GLU A 115 -4.51 -21.70 7.34
C GLU A 115 -3.85 -20.69 8.30
N ALA A 116 -4.45 -20.45 9.47
CA ALA A 116 -3.86 -19.60 10.51
C ALA A 116 -2.51 -20.16 11.03
N ARG A 117 -2.34 -21.49 11.04
CA ARG A 117 -1.08 -22.14 11.45
C ARG A 117 -0.01 -22.07 10.36
N PHE A 118 -0.41 -22.14 9.08
CA PHE A 118 0.45 -21.84 7.95
C PHE A 118 0.97 -20.39 7.99
N TYR A 119 0.10 -19.41 8.27
CA TYR A 119 0.51 -18.00 8.46
C TYR A 119 1.41 -17.82 9.71
N MET A 120 1.19 -18.59 10.78
CA MET A 120 2.07 -18.61 11.95
C MET A 120 3.47 -19.14 11.61
N GLU A 121 3.55 -20.22 10.83
CA GLU A 121 4.83 -20.83 10.41
C GLU A 121 5.58 -19.94 9.41
N ALA A 122 4.87 -19.27 8.49
CA ALA A 122 5.46 -18.32 7.55
C ALA A 122 5.98 -17.04 8.23
N SER A 123 5.28 -16.53 9.26
CA SER A 123 5.67 -15.33 10.02
C SER A 123 6.72 -15.58 11.12
N MET A 124 7.14 -16.85 11.30
CA MET A 124 8.24 -17.25 12.19
C MET A 124 9.59 -17.36 11.45
N ASN A 125 9.62 -17.14 10.14
CA ASN A 125 10.85 -17.10 9.37
C ASN A 125 11.47 -15.70 9.42
N GLU A 126 12.63 -15.57 10.08
CA GLU A 126 13.37 -14.29 10.21
C GLU A 126 13.74 -13.68 8.84
N ASP A 127 13.90 -14.50 7.79
CA ASP A 127 14.18 -14.05 6.42
C ASP A 127 12.98 -13.40 5.73
N VAL A 128 11.75 -13.67 6.19
CA VAL A 128 10.50 -13.07 5.66
C VAL A 128 10.14 -11.79 6.43
N GLN A 129 10.74 -11.61 7.62
CA GLN A 129 10.37 -10.55 8.54
C GLN A 129 10.94 -9.18 8.13
N SER A 130 12.07 -9.14 7.42
CA SER A 130 12.67 -7.88 6.93
C SER A 130 11.90 -7.23 5.78
N ASP A 131 11.05 -7.98 5.08
CA ASP A 131 10.28 -7.51 3.91
C ASP A 131 8.87 -7.01 4.27
N ILE A 132 8.48 -7.14 5.55
CA ILE A 132 7.15 -6.73 6.07
C ILE A 132 7.26 -5.44 6.93
N GLU A 133 8.47 -4.89 7.10
CA GLU A 133 8.74 -3.77 8.02
C GLU A 133 8.84 -2.40 7.34
N MET A 134 7.68 -1.75 7.24
CA MET A 134 7.41 -0.31 7.34
C MET A 134 5.88 -0.18 7.15
N PRO A 135 5.23 0.97 7.36
CA PRO A 135 4.10 1.28 6.49
C PRO A 135 4.69 1.30 5.07
N LEU A 136 4.73 0.14 4.40
CA LEU A 136 5.41 -0.10 3.13
C LEU A 136 4.67 0.65 2.04
N LYS A 137 4.90 1.95 1.99
CA LYS A 137 4.59 2.75 0.82
C LYS A 137 5.72 2.50 -0.16
N PHE A 138 5.39 2.05 -1.36
CA PHE A 138 6.35 1.93 -2.46
C PHE A 138 6.78 3.29 -3.03
N THR A 139 6.57 4.37 -2.28
CA THR A 139 6.89 5.76 -2.60
C THR A 139 7.48 6.40 -1.35
N CYS A 140 8.33 7.41 -1.53
CA CYS A 140 9.08 8.04 -0.46
C CYS A 140 8.22 8.62 0.69
N LYS A 141 6.94 8.94 0.49
CA LYS A 141 6.11 9.60 1.52
C LYS A 141 4.60 9.39 1.39
N VAL A 142 3.98 9.74 0.26
CA VAL A 142 2.52 9.78 0.11
C VAL A 142 2.08 9.09 -1.18
N HIS A 143 1.15 8.14 -1.05
CA HIS A 143 0.57 7.40 -2.18
C HIS A 143 -0.59 8.18 -2.81
N LEU A 144 -0.91 7.91 -4.08
CA LEU A 144 -2.01 8.54 -4.82
C LEU A 144 -3.30 8.65 -3.98
N ILE A 145 -3.73 7.54 -3.38
CA ILE A 145 -4.99 7.49 -2.63
C ILE A 145 -4.98 8.36 -1.37
N GLU A 146 -3.83 8.61 -0.77
CA GLU A 146 -3.72 9.48 0.40
C GLU A 146 -3.86 10.94 0.01
N PHE A 147 -3.31 11.36 -1.13
CA PHE A 147 -3.60 12.69 -1.68
C PHE A 147 -5.08 12.84 -2.06
N ALA A 148 -5.66 11.82 -2.69
CA ALA A 148 -7.08 11.84 -3.03
C ALA A 148 -7.97 11.93 -1.78
N ALA A 149 -7.62 11.22 -0.70
CA ALA A 149 -8.30 11.31 0.59
C ALA A 149 -8.17 12.72 1.21
N GLN A 150 -6.99 13.32 1.16
CA GLN A 150 -6.80 14.71 1.62
C GLN A 150 -7.66 15.71 0.83
N PHE A 151 -7.75 15.53 -0.49
CA PHE A 151 -8.63 16.37 -1.33
C PHE A 151 -10.11 16.19 -1.01
N LEU A 152 -10.50 15.00 -0.53
CA LEU A 152 -11.84 14.68 -0.02
C LEU A 152 -12.08 15.18 1.41
N GLY A 153 -11.10 15.85 2.04
CA GLY A 153 -11.24 16.44 3.38
C GLY A 153 -10.87 15.52 4.54
N PHE A 154 -10.16 14.41 4.30
CA PHE A 154 -9.63 13.56 5.37
C PHE A 154 -8.32 14.16 5.89
N ASP A 155 -8.35 14.62 7.13
CA ASP A 155 -7.19 15.23 7.80
C ASP A 155 -6.17 14.21 8.31
N GLU A 156 -6.58 12.95 8.49
CA GLU A 156 -5.75 11.85 8.99
C GLU A 156 -5.52 10.76 7.93
N TYR A 157 -4.39 10.06 8.06
CA TYR A 157 -4.10 8.90 7.21
C TYR A 157 -5.02 7.73 7.54
N ILE A 158 -5.54 7.08 6.50
CA ILE A 158 -6.33 5.86 6.64
C ILE A 158 -5.41 4.72 7.10
N PRO A 159 -5.66 4.12 8.28
CA PRO A 159 -4.77 3.10 8.82
C PRO A 159 -4.88 1.79 8.06
N PRO A 160 -3.79 1.01 7.96
CA PRO A 160 -3.84 -0.31 7.36
C PRO A 160 -4.67 -1.26 8.24
N PHE A 161 -5.35 -2.22 7.61
CA PHE A 161 -6.16 -3.24 8.27
C PHE A 161 -5.42 -3.94 9.42
N ALA A 162 -4.12 -4.20 9.25
CA ALA A 162 -3.30 -4.88 10.25
C ALA A 162 -3.12 -4.10 11.56
N THR A 163 -3.34 -2.78 11.57
CA THR A 163 -3.19 -1.93 12.77
C THR A 163 -4.47 -1.15 13.12
N ALA A 164 -5.54 -1.29 12.36
CA ALA A 164 -6.78 -0.55 12.60
C ALA A 164 -7.43 -0.98 13.94
N ARG A 165 -7.68 -0.01 14.82
CA ARG A 165 -8.42 -0.21 16.08
C ARG A 165 -9.87 0.27 15.90
N ASP A 166 -10.72 -0.04 16.88
CA ASP A 166 -12.16 0.28 16.83
C ASP A 166 -12.46 1.76 16.53
N GLN A 167 -11.71 2.68 17.15
CA GLN A 167 -11.88 4.11 16.92
C GLN A 167 -11.46 4.53 15.50
N ASP A 168 -10.55 3.77 14.89
CA ASP A 168 -10.00 4.05 13.57
C ASP A 168 -10.90 3.47 12.46
N ILE A 169 -11.57 2.33 12.74
CA ILE A 169 -12.40 1.58 11.78
C ILE A 169 -13.52 2.45 11.17
N LEU A 170 -14.11 3.33 11.97
CA LEU A 170 -15.15 4.22 11.47
C LEU A 170 -14.55 5.30 10.54
N MET A 171 -13.32 5.74 10.79
CA MET A 171 -12.67 6.75 9.94
C MET A 171 -12.22 6.19 8.57
N GLY A 172 -11.91 4.89 8.50
CA GLY A 172 -11.52 4.20 7.27
C GLY A 172 -10.52 3.07 7.53
N VAL A 173 -10.35 2.16 6.57
CA VAL A 173 -9.39 1.05 6.70
C VAL A 173 -8.75 0.72 5.34
N ASN A 174 -7.42 0.73 5.27
CA ASN A 174 -6.67 0.38 4.05
C ASN A 174 -6.32 -1.12 4.04
N TYR A 175 -6.81 -1.86 3.04
CA TYR A 175 -6.55 -3.31 2.88
C TYR A 175 -5.40 -3.62 1.90
N GLY A 176 -4.81 -2.60 1.28
CA GLY A 176 -3.82 -2.76 0.24
C GLY A 176 -2.60 -3.57 0.68
N SER A 177 -2.12 -4.42 -0.22
CA SER A 177 -0.91 -5.21 -0.05
C SER A 177 -0.03 -5.06 -1.28
N GLY A 178 1.27 -4.88 -1.06
CA GLY A 178 2.27 -4.98 -2.11
C GLY A 178 2.18 -6.31 -2.85
N GLY A 179 2.43 -6.29 -4.16
CA GLY A 179 2.37 -7.47 -5.02
C GLY A 179 0.97 -8.02 -5.30
N ALA A 180 -0.07 -7.53 -4.62
CA ALA A 180 -1.43 -8.07 -4.76
C ALA A 180 -2.00 -7.90 -6.16
N GLY A 181 -2.72 -8.92 -6.61
CA GLY A 181 -3.50 -8.92 -7.83
C GLY A 181 -4.95 -9.34 -7.62
N ILE A 182 -5.70 -9.30 -8.72
CA ILE A 182 -7.06 -9.85 -8.86
C ILE A 182 -7.00 -11.37 -8.69
N ARG A 183 -5.97 -12.01 -9.26
CA ARG A 183 -5.72 -13.44 -9.11
C ARG A 183 -4.93 -13.71 -7.83
N ASP A 184 -5.25 -14.82 -7.17
CA ASP A 184 -4.64 -15.19 -5.89
C ASP A 184 -3.15 -15.54 -6.01
N GLU A 185 -2.72 -15.98 -7.19
CA GLU A 185 -1.34 -16.32 -7.45
C GLU A 185 -0.43 -15.14 -7.83
N SER A 186 -1.01 -13.98 -8.19
CA SER A 186 -0.24 -12.82 -8.66
C SER A 186 0.66 -12.27 -7.54
N GLY A 187 1.96 -12.11 -7.83
CA GLY A 187 2.94 -11.58 -6.86
C GLY A 187 3.49 -12.59 -5.86
N ASN A 188 3.07 -13.86 -5.88
CA ASN A 188 3.54 -14.86 -4.90
C ASN A 188 5.05 -15.17 -4.98
N GLU A 189 5.71 -14.85 -6.09
CA GLU A 189 7.16 -14.95 -6.23
C GLU A 189 7.92 -13.90 -5.41
N LEU A 190 7.23 -12.83 -4.98
CA LEU A 190 7.75 -11.79 -4.10
C LEU A 190 7.63 -12.15 -2.61
N GLY A 191 6.98 -13.28 -2.28
CA GLY A 191 6.75 -13.73 -0.92
C GLY A 191 5.27 -13.77 -0.55
N ALA A 192 4.96 -13.43 0.70
CA ALA A 192 3.58 -13.43 1.18
C ALA A 192 2.81 -12.21 0.66
N VAL A 193 1.73 -12.45 -0.06
CA VAL A 193 0.87 -11.42 -0.65
C VAL A 193 -0.57 -11.60 -0.17
N ILE A 194 -1.24 -10.51 0.19
CA ILE A 194 -2.68 -10.49 0.50
C ILE A 194 -3.44 -10.17 -0.78
N SER A 195 -3.87 -11.20 -1.51
CA SER A 195 -4.63 -11.06 -2.76
C SER A 195 -5.95 -10.31 -2.55
N LEU A 196 -6.60 -9.86 -3.64
CA LEU A 196 -7.90 -9.20 -3.53
C LEU A 196 -8.96 -10.06 -2.84
N ASN A 197 -8.97 -11.38 -3.04
CA ASN A 197 -9.87 -12.27 -2.28
C ASN A 197 -9.60 -12.20 -0.78
N GLN A 198 -8.33 -12.22 -0.37
CA GLN A 198 -7.97 -12.13 1.05
C GLN A 198 -8.27 -10.73 1.63
N GLN A 199 -8.10 -9.66 0.83
CA GLN A 199 -8.52 -8.31 1.22
C GLN A 199 -10.02 -8.21 1.44
N LEU A 200 -10.84 -8.86 0.60
CA LEU A 200 -12.30 -8.94 0.81
C LEU A 200 -12.68 -9.70 2.08
N LEU A 201 -11.96 -10.78 2.42
CA LEU A 201 -12.15 -11.48 3.69
C LEU A 201 -11.80 -10.58 4.89
N ASN A 202 -10.73 -9.81 4.79
CA ASN A 202 -10.36 -8.83 5.80
C ASN A 202 -11.43 -7.74 5.94
N HIS A 203 -11.98 -7.26 4.82
CA HIS A 203 -13.08 -6.30 4.83
C HIS A 203 -14.34 -6.87 5.50
N GLN A 204 -14.67 -8.14 5.27
CA GLN A 204 -15.79 -8.79 5.95
C GLN A 204 -15.65 -8.79 7.49
N ILE A 205 -14.42 -8.90 8.00
CA ILE A 205 -14.13 -8.78 9.44
C ILE A 205 -14.45 -7.35 9.91
N ILE A 206 -14.03 -6.33 9.17
CA ILE A 206 -14.31 -4.93 9.48
C ILE A 206 -15.81 -4.63 9.44
N VAL A 207 -16.53 -5.10 8.43
CA VAL A 207 -18.00 -4.99 8.33
C VAL A 207 -18.68 -5.57 9.56
N SER A 208 -18.22 -6.75 10.01
CA SER A 208 -18.74 -7.37 11.23
C SER A 208 -18.44 -6.52 12.47
N ARG A 209 -17.26 -5.90 12.53
CA ARG A 209 -16.86 -5.04 13.64
C ARG A 209 -17.65 -3.73 13.68
N ILE A 210 -17.91 -3.11 12.52
CA ILE A 210 -18.78 -1.93 12.40
C ILE A 210 -20.18 -2.24 12.92
N GLY A 211 -20.73 -3.42 12.61
CA GLY A 211 -22.01 -3.85 13.15
C GLY A 211 -22.03 -3.97 14.68
N VAL A 212 -20.91 -4.36 15.30
CA VAL A 212 -20.78 -4.37 16.77
C VAL A 212 -20.68 -2.95 17.34
N LEU A 213 -19.93 -2.07 16.68
CA LEU A 213 -19.70 -0.69 17.14
C LEU A 213 -20.96 0.17 17.02
N LEU A 214 -21.72 0.01 15.93
CA LEU A 214 -22.92 0.79 15.66
C LEU A 214 -24.17 0.21 16.32
N GLY A 215 -24.18 -1.09 16.65
CA GLY A 215 -25.25 -1.74 17.41
C GLY A 215 -26.13 -2.67 16.60
N SER A 216 -26.08 -2.61 15.26
CA SER A 216 -26.83 -3.51 14.39
C SER A 216 -26.20 -3.68 12.99
N LYS A 217 -26.62 -4.74 12.28
CA LYS A 217 -26.25 -4.94 10.87
C LYS A 217 -26.88 -3.90 9.94
N GLU A 218 -28.05 -3.39 10.30
CA GLU A 218 -28.76 -2.38 9.50
C GLU A 218 -28.03 -1.04 9.57
N GLU A 219 -27.61 -0.61 10.76
CA GLU A 219 -26.78 0.59 10.92
C GLU A 219 -25.43 0.43 10.23
N ALA A 220 -24.80 -0.75 10.30
CA ALA A 220 -23.58 -1.01 9.54
C ALA A 220 -23.79 -0.90 8.02
N ALA A 221 -24.87 -1.48 7.49
CA ALA A 221 -25.17 -1.38 6.06
C ALA A 221 -25.43 0.07 5.63
N ASN A 222 -26.17 0.85 6.43
CA ASN A 222 -26.41 2.27 6.20
C ASN A 222 -25.13 3.11 6.31
N TYR A 223 -24.21 2.71 7.17
CA TYR A 223 -22.90 3.35 7.30
C TYR A 223 -22.02 3.09 6.08
N LEU A 224 -21.90 1.82 5.68
CA LEU A 224 -21.07 1.37 4.57
C LEU A 224 -21.57 1.90 3.22
N SER A 225 -22.88 2.10 3.05
CA SER A 225 -23.44 2.69 1.82
C SER A 225 -23.02 4.15 1.60
N LYS A 226 -22.62 4.86 2.67
CA LYS A 226 -22.09 6.22 2.61
C LYS A 226 -20.59 6.26 2.31
N CYS A 227 -19.87 5.15 2.50
CA CYS A 227 -18.43 5.09 2.33
C CYS A 227 -18.02 5.07 0.85
N ILE A 228 -16.91 5.72 0.52
CA ILE A 228 -16.27 5.64 -0.79
C ILE A 228 -15.25 4.50 -0.77
N TYR A 229 -15.36 3.57 -1.72
CA TYR A 229 -14.45 2.45 -1.87
C TYR A 229 -13.47 2.70 -3.00
N TYR A 230 -12.18 2.65 -2.70
CA TYR A 230 -11.11 2.70 -3.69
C TYR A 230 -10.65 1.29 -4.06
N VAL A 231 -10.67 0.94 -5.35
CA VAL A 231 -10.12 -0.34 -5.81
C VAL A 231 -9.19 -0.12 -7.01
N GLY A 232 -7.88 -0.14 -6.74
CA GLY A 232 -6.81 -0.16 -7.73
C GLY A 232 -6.14 -1.53 -7.74
N MET A 233 -6.51 -2.40 -8.69
CA MET A 233 -6.01 -3.76 -8.80
C MET A 233 -5.85 -4.17 -10.26
N GLY A 234 -4.83 -4.98 -10.56
CA GLY A 234 -4.59 -5.52 -11.90
C GLY A 234 -3.14 -5.39 -12.38
N SER A 235 -2.37 -4.41 -11.89
CA SER A 235 -0.99 -4.20 -12.37
C SER A 235 -0.08 -5.40 -12.13
N ASN A 236 -0.21 -6.03 -10.94
CA ASN A 236 0.57 -7.23 -10.60
C ASN A 236 0.11 -8.48 -11.36
N ASP A 237 -1.13 -8.53 -11.84
CA ASP A 237 -1.60 -9.60 -12.73
C ASP A 237 -0.89 -9.57 -14.09
N TYR A 238 -0.37 -8.41 -14.50
CA TYR A 238 0.52 -8.31 -15.64
C TYR A 238 1.99 -8.46 -15.24
N ILE A 239 2.50 -7.54 -14.41
CA ILE A 239 3.92 -7.40 -14.05
C ILE A 239 4.44 -8.65 -13.31
N ASN A 240 3.70 -9.08 -12.29
CA ASN A 240 4.08 -10.15 -11.37
C ASN A 240 3.26 -11.43 -11.60
N ASN A 241 2.81 -11.64 -12.85
CA ASN A 241 2.14 -12.87 -13.27
C ASN A 241 2.25 -13.13 -14.78
N TYR A 242 1.46 -12.45 -15.62
CA TYR A 242 1.38 -12.73 -17.06
C TYR A 242 2.73 -12.57 -17.78
N LEU A 243 3.49 -11.53 -17.43
CA LEU A 243 4.79 -11.20 -18.01
C LEU A 243 5.95 -12.02 -17.43
N LEU A 244 5.71 -12.91 -16.45
CA LEU A 244 6.72 -13.76 -15.80
C LEU A 244 6.50 -15.26 -16.08
N PRO A 245 6.69 -15.73 -17.33
CA PRO A 245 6.47 -17.14 -17.71
C PRO A 245 7.43 -18.14 -17.05
N GLN A 246 8.46 -17.66 -16.33
CA GLN A 246 9.37 -18.48 -15.52
C GLN A 246 8.76 -18.89 -14.18
N TYR A 247 7.81 -18.10 -13.66
CA TYR A 247 7.14 -18.38 -12.38
C TYR A 247 5.69 -18.83 -12.58
N PHE A 248 5.02 -18.31 -13.62
CA PHE A 248 3.61 -18.55 -13.86
C PHE A 248 3.34 -19.12 -15.26
N ASN A 249 2.31 -19.95 -15.37
CA ASN A 249 1.92 -20.55 -16.65
C ASN A 249 0.95 -19.67 -17.45
N THR A 250 0.56 -18.51 -16.92
CA THR A 250 -0.55 -17.69 -17.39
C THR A 250 -0.45 -17.32 -18.87
N SER A 251 0.67 -16.74 -19.31
CA SER A 251 0.90 -16.36 -20.71
C SER A 251 1.08 -17.55 -21.67
N ARG A 252 1.19 -18.77 -21.15
CA ARG A 252 1.15 -20.01 -21.95
C ARG A 252 -0.26 -20.57 -22.07
N LEU A 253 -1.17 -20.19 -21.16
CA LEU A 253 -2.55 -20.63 -21.13
C LEU A 253 -3.50 -19.67 -21.86
N TYR A 254 -3.18 -18.38 -21.88
CA TYR A 254 -4.03 -17.34 -22.43
C TYR A 254 -3.26 -16.45 -23.40
N THR A 255 -3.90 -16.06 -24.51
CA THR A 255 -3.49 -14.88 -25.27
C THR A 255 -3.79 -13.60 -24.48
N PRO A 256 -3.23 -12.43 -24.84
CA PRO A 256 -3.52 -11.18 -24.12
C PRO A 256 -5.02 -10.86 -24.01
N GLU A 257 -5.77 -11.08 -25.10
CA GLU A 257 -7.22 -10.86 -25.16
C GLU A 257 -7.97 -11.83 -24.24
N GLN A 258 -7.58 -13.11 -24.26
CA GLN A 258 -8.17 -14.11 -23.39
C GLN A 258 -7.87 -13.81 -21.92
N TYR A 259 -6.67 -13.33 -21.63
CA TYR A 259 -6.26 -13.01 -20.27
C TYR A 259 -7.05 -11.83 -19.71
N ALA A 260 -7.18 -10.74 -20.46
CA ALA A 260 -8.01 -9.60 -20.07
C ALA A 260 -9.46 -10.03 -19.77
N VAL A 261 -10.04 -10.91 -20.60
CA VAL A 261 -11.40 -11.43 -20.39
C VAL A 261 -11.52 -12.22 -19.08
N VAL A 262 -10.64 -13.19 -18.83
CA VAL A 262 -10.74 -14.01 -17.61
C VAL A 262 -10.43 -13.20 -16.35
N LEU A 263 -9.56 -12.19 -16.46
CA LEU A 263 -9.23 -11.30 -15.36
C LEU A 263 -10.43 -10.41 -14.99
N ILE A 264 -11.10 -9.82 -15.98
CA ILE A 264 -12.33 -9.03 -15.78
C ILE A 264 -13.48 -9.88 -15.22
N GLN A 265 -13.62 -11.14 -15.67
CA GLN A 265 -14.62 -12.05 -15.12
C GLN A 265 -14.40 -12.32 -13.63
N GLN A 266 -13.16 -12.57 -13.22
CA GLN A 266 -12.82 -12.76 -11.81
C GLN A 266 -13.04 -11.47 -11.01
N TYR A 267 -12.60 -10.34 -11.55
CA TYR A 267 -12.76 -9.04 -10.90
C TYR A 267 -14.24 -8.67 -10.70
N SER A 268 -15.10 -8.98 -11.67
CA SER A 268 -16.56 -8.83 -11.56
C SER A 268 -17.13 -9.58 -10.35
N GLN A 269 -16.67 -10.81 -10.07
CA GLN A 269 -17.14 -11.58 -8.91
C GLN A 269 -16.67 -10.98 -7.58
N GLN A 270 -15.44 -10.48 -7.54
CA GLN A 270 -14.86 -9.82 -6.38
C GLN A 270 -15.57 -8.49 -6.08
N LEU A 271 -15.86 -7.68 -7.10
CA LEU A 271 -16.63 -6.44 -6.96
C LEU A 271 -18.09 -6.70 -6.54
N LYS A 272 -18.73 -7.74 -7.08
CA LYS A 272 -20.06 -8.19 -6.61
C LYS A 272 -20.02 -8.68 -5.17
N THR A 273 -18.87 -9.19 -4.69
CA THR A 273 -18.68 -9.56 -3.28
C THR A 273 -18.51 -8.32 -2.40
N LEU A 274 -17.73 -7.33 -2.84
CA LEU A 274 -17.60 -6.04 -2.16
C LEU A 274 -18.96 -5.33 -2.02
N TYR A 275 -19.77 -5.32 -3.08
CA TYR A 275 -21.15 -4.83 -3.05
C TYR A 275 -22.04 -5.58 -2.03
N LYS A 276 -21.93 -6.91 -1.97
CA LYS A 276 -22.64 -7.72 -0.95
C LYS A 276 -22.23 -7.39 0.48
N TYR A 277 -21.02 -6.86 0.67
CA TYR A 277 -20.52 -6.42 1.97
C TYR A 277 -20.90 -4.98 2.33
N GLY A 278 -21.68 -4.30 1.50
CA GLY A 278 -22.27 -3.00 1.82
C GLY A 278 -21.74 -1.84 0.98
N ALA A 279 -20.75 -2.07 0.12
CA ALA A 279 -20.23 -1.04 -0.75
C ALA A 279 -21.30 -0.54 -1.75
N ARG A 280 -21.44 0.78 -1.85
CA ARG A 280 -22.36 1.43 -2.80
C ARG A 280 -21.71 2.49 -3.67
N LYS A 281 -20.59 3.09 -3.23
CA LYS A 281 -19.86 4.11 -3.98
C LYS A 281 -18.46 3.58 -4.25
N VAL A 282 -18.16 3.16 -5.48
CA VAL A 282 -16.92 2.43 -5.78
C VAL A 282 -16.18 3.10 -6.93
N ALA A 283 -14.95 3.53 -6.68
CA ALA A 283 -14.04 4.06 -7.68
C ALA A 283 -13.05 2.97 -8.11
N LEU A 284 -13.18 2.52 -9.37
CA LEU A 284 -12.31 1.53 -9.97
C LEU A 284 -11.23 2.22 -10.80
N PHE A 285 -9.99 2.03 -10.38
CA PHE A 285 -8.84 2.65 -11.04
C PHE A 285 -8.35 1.74 -12.16
N GLY A 286 -8.35 2.26 -13.39
CA GLY A 286 -7.68 1.62 -14.52
C GLY A 286 -6.18 1.50 -14.29
N LEU A 287 -5.55 0.60 -15.03
CA LEU A 287 -4.11 0.42 -14.98
C LEU A 287 -3.43 1.53 -15.76
N GLY A 288 -2.32 2.06 -15.24
CA GLY A 288 -1.46 2.95 -16.00
C GLY A 288 -0.72 2.22 -17.12
N GLU A 289 0.07 2.96 -17.90
CA GLU A 289 0.85 2.39 -19.00
C GLU A 289 2.04 1.56 -18.47
N ILE A 290 1.81 0.28 -18.18
CA ILE A 290 2.83 -0.63 -17.60
C ILE A 290 4.09 -0.69 -18.46
N GLY A 291 3.94 -0.71 -19.79
CA GLY A 291 5.07 -0.71 -20.71
C GLY A 291 5.93 0.57 -20.67
N CYS A 292 5.48 1.63 -20.02
CA CYS A 292 6.24 2.87 -19.79
C CYS A 292 7.04 2.84 -18.49
N THR A 293 6.87 1.82 -17.65
CA THR A 293 7.66 1.73 -16.41
C THR A 293 9.14 1.49 -16.73
N PRO A 294 10.09 2.07 -15.98
CA PRO A 294 11.52 1.90 -16.25
C PRO A 294 11.97 0.45 -16.29
N PHE A 295 11.38 -0.42 -15.45
CA PHE A 295 11.72 -1.84 -15.42
C PHE A 295 11.29 -2.56 -16.70
N GLU A 296 10.09 -2.31 -17.20
CA GLU A 296 9.56 -2.94 -18.42
C GLU A 296 10.33 -2.45 -19.65
N MET A 297 10.62 -1.15 -19.73
CA MET A 297 11.47 -0.59 -20.78
C MET A 297 12.87 -1.21 -20.81
N ALA A 298 13.47 -1.42 -19.63
CA ALA A 298 14.78 -2.04 -19.52
C ALA A 298 14.76 -3.55 -19.86
N SER A 299 13.68 -4.25 -19.51
CA SER A 299 13.56 -5.70 -19.67
C SER A 299 13.18 -6.14 -21.08
N TYR A 300 12.30 -5.39 -21.75
CA TYR A 300 11.74 -5.76 -23.07
C TYR A 300 12.28 -4.90 -24.21
N GLY A 301 12.78 -3.70 -23.91
CA GLY A 301 13.20 -2.72 -24.90
C GLY A 301 12.01 -2.06 -25.61
N THR A 302 12.19 -0.80 -26.03
CA THR A 302 11.10 0.00 -26.63
C THR A 302 11.07 -0.03 -28.16
N ASN A 303 12.06 -0.63 -28.81
CA ASN A 303 12.21 -0.65 -30.27
C ASN A 303 12.15 0.76 -30.92
N GLY A 304 12.62 1.79 -30.22
CA GLY A 304 12.63 3.18 -30.69
C GLY A 304 11.38 4.00 -30.36
N SER A 305 10.36 3.37 -29.75
CA SER A 305 9.21 4.05 -29.15
C SER A 305 9.53 4.63 -27.77
N ALA A 306 8.60 5.42 -27.22
CA ALA A 306 8.70 5.96 -25.87
C ALA A 306 8.54 4.88 -24.80
N CYS A 307 7.67 3.88 -25.05
CA CYS A 307 7.34 2.79 -24.13
C CYS A 307 7.36 1.43 -24.86
N VAL A 308 7.17 0.35 -24.11
CA VAL A 308 6.97 -0.99 -24.66
C VAL A 308 5.53 -1.13 -25.18
N GLU A 309 5.31 -0.69 -26.43
CA GLU A 309 3.99 -0.58 -27.06
C GLU A 309 3.12 -1.84 -26.98
N VAL A 310 3.73 -3.02 -27.09
CA VAL A 310 2.97 -4.29 -27.02
C VAL A 310 2.37 -4.49 -25.63
N ILE A 311 3.12 -4.18 -24.57
CA ILE A 311 2.63 -4.28 -23.19
C ILE A 311 1.53 -3.25 -22.94
N CYS A 312 1.71 -2.01 -23.41
CA CYS A 312 0.67 -0.98 -23.26
C CYS A 312 -0.64 -1.39 -23.96
N LYS A 313 -0.57 -2.00 -25.15
CA LYS A 313 -1.76 -2.51 -25.86
C LYS A 313 -2.42 -3.67 -25.12
N ASP A 314 -1.64 -4.61 -24.60
CA ASP A 314 -2.17 -5.77 -23.86
C ASP A 314 -2.89 -5.35 -22.57
N VAL A 315 -2.38 -4.32 -21.90
CA VAL A 315 -3.00 -3.73 -20.69
C VAL A 315 -4.24 -2.92 -21.03
N GLN A 316 -4.26 -2.25 -22.17
CA GLN A 316 -5.41 -1.46 -22.62
C GLN A 316 -6.67 -2.33 -22.79
N LEU A 317 -6.52 -3.59 -23.22
CA LEU A 317 -7.62 -4.56 -23.31
C LEU A 317 -8.32 -4.77 -21.95
N PHE A 318 -7.56 -4.79 -20.85
CA PHE A 318 -8.14 -4.86 -19.50
C PHE A 318 -8.88 -3.58 -19.13
N ASN A 319 -8.31 -2.39 -19.41
CA ASN A 319 -8.97 -1.13 -19.12
C ASN A 319 -10.30 -0.96 -19.88
N GLU A 320 -10.35 -1.38 -21.15
CA GLU A 320 -11.59 -1.40 -21.94
C GLU A 320 -12.63 -2.36 -21.35
N GLY A 321 -12.19 -3.55 -20.92
CA GLY A 321 -13.03 -4.51 -20.22
C GLY A 321 -13.53 -4.00 -18.86
N LEU A 322 -12.69 -3.27 -18.12
CA LEU A 322 -13.04 -2.68 -16.83
C LEU A 322 -14.07 -1.55 -16.97
N SER A 323 -13.90 -0.68 -17.97
CA SER A 323 -14.91 0.33 -18.31
C SER A 323 -16.25 -0.32 -18.66
N SER A 324 -16.23 -1.38 -19.48
CA SER A 324 -17.45 -2.11 -19.84
C SER A 324 -18.10 -2.79 -18.63
N LEU A 325 -17.30 -3.31 -17.69
CA LEU A 325 -17.77 -3.92 -16.46
C LEU A 325 -18.43 -2.88 -15.53
N VAL A 326 -17.93 -1.64 -15.48
CA VAL A 326 -18.56 -0.55 -14.73
C VAL A 326 -19.98 -0.29 -15.24
N ASP A 327 -20.16 -0.23 -16.56
CA ASP A 327 -21.48 -0.09 -17.17
C ASP A 327 -22.39 -1.28 -16.82
N GLU A 328 -21.87 -2.53 -16.87
CA GLU A 328 -22.62 -3.73 -16.46
C GLU A 328 -23.06 -3.64 -14.99
N LEU A 329 -22.15 -3.26 -14.09
CA LEU A 329 -22.43 -3.19 -12.65
C LEU A 329 -23.49 -2.14 -12.35
N ASN A 330 -23.37 -0.93 -12.92
CA ASN A 330 -24.36 0.14 -12.73
C ASN A 330 -25.74 -0.21 -13.29
N ASN A 331 -25.81 -0.97 -14.39
CA ASN A 331 -27.09 -1.43 -14.94
C ASN A 331 -27.77 -2.51 -14.08
N ASN A 332 -26.99 -3.33 -13.37
CA ASN A 332 -27.49 -4.47 -12.61
C ASN A 332 -27.65 -4.19 -11.10
N LEU A 333 -26.90 -3.22 -10.56
CA LEU A 333 -26.83 -2.89 -9.14
C LEU A 333 -27.30 -1.44 -8.94
N THR A 334 -28.60 -1.21 -9.14
CA THR A 334 -29.19 0.13 -9.29
C THR A 334 -29.16 1.01 -8.05
N ASP A 335 -28.86 0.46 -6.88
CA ASP A 335 -28.67 1.18 -5.62
C ASP A 335 -27.19 1.55 -5.37
N SER A 336 -26.31 1.30 -6.33
CA SER A 336 -24.87 1.60 -6.26
C SER A 336 -24.40 2.40 -7.46
N GLU A 337 -23.26 3.07 -7.27
CA GLU A 337 -22.56 3.84 -8.28
C GLU A 337 -21.10 3.39 -8.35
N PHE A 338 -20.73 2.83 -9.49
CA PHE A 338 -19.38 2.50 -9.87
C PHE A 338 -18.88 3.55 -10.86
N ILE A 339 -17.65 4.02 -10.68
CA ILE A 339 -16.98 4.85 -11.68
C ILE A 339 -15.66 4.23 -12.11
N PHE A 340 -15.31 4.46 -13.38
CA PHE A 340 -14.00 4.15 -13.92
C PHE A 340 -13.10 5.38 -13.88
N ILE A 341 -11.91 5.26 -13.29
CA ILE A 341 -10.89 6.30 -13.31
C ILE A 341 -9.79 5.91 -14.29
N ASN A 342 -9.71 6.63 -15.40
CA ASN A 342 -8.79 6.35 -16.48
C ASN A 342 -7.37 6.85 -16.17
N ILE A 343 -6.59 6.05 -15.44
CA ILE A 343 -5.23 6.41 -15.06
C ILE A 343 -4.31 6.56 -16.27
N THR A 344 -4.49 5.77 -17.33
CA THR A 344 -3.74 5.93 -18.60
C THR A 344 -3.91 7.33 -19.18
N GLU A 345 -5.15 7.81 -19.26
CA GLU A 345 -5.44 9.15 -19.79
C GLU A 345 -4.88 10.24 -18.87
N ILE A 346 -5.04 10.10 -17.55
CA ILE A 346 -4.46 11.05 -16.59
C ILE A 346 -2.93 11.09 -16.72
N SER A 347 -2.27 9.93 -16.81
CA SER A 347 -0.81 9.85 -16.94
C SER A 347 -0.27 10.42 -18.25
N SER A 348 -1.10 10.45 -19.30
CA SER A 348 -0.75 11.06 -20.60
C SER A 348 -0.77 12.59 -20.60
N GLY A 349 -1.30 13.21 -19.54
CA GLY A 349 -1.35 14.66 -19.37
C GLY A 349 0.03 15.31 -19.17
N ASP A 350 0.07 16.64 -19.25
CA ASP A 350 1.31 17.41 -19.06
C ASP A 350 1.74 17.47 -17.59
N ALA A 351 2.58 16.52 -17.18
CA ALA A 351 3.18 16.46 -15.85
C ALA A 351 4.29 17.51 -15.63
N SER A 352 4.72 18.25 -16.65
CA SER A 352 5.78 19.26 -16.52
C SER A 352 5.36 20.45 -15.67
N ALA A 353 4.05 20.73 -15.60
CA ALA A 353 3.46 21.69 -14.66
C ALA A 353 3.72 21.34 -13.19
N TYR A 354 3.95 20.06 -12.88
CA TYR A 354 4.32 19.56 -11.55
C TYR A 354 5.84 19.44 -11.38
N GLY A 355 6.64 19.88 -12.37
CA GLY A 355 8.11 19.83 -12.35
C GLY A 355 8.70 18.50 -12.83
N ILE A 356 7.87 17.55 -13.25
CA ILE A 356 8.30 16.24 -13.74
C ILE A 356 8.84 16.40 -15.16
N THR A 357 10.11 16.01 -15.36
CA THR A 357 10.81 16.12 -16.64
C THR A 357 11.51 14.83 -17.06
N ILE A 358 11.64 13.86 -16.14
CA ILE A 358 12.27 12.56 -16.36
C ILE A 358 11.21 11.48 -16.14
N ALA A 359 10.62 11.01 -17.23
CA ALA A 359 9.56 9.99 -17.20
C ALA A 359 10.03 8.58 -17.54
N ASN A 360 11.28 8.41 -18.00
CA ASN A 360 11.79 7.14 -18.53
C ASN A 360 12.91 6.50 -17.70
N ALA A 361 13.13 6.99 -16.48
CA ALA A 361 14.15 6.48 -15.59
C ALA A 361 13.66 6.48 -14.14
N SER A 362 14.19 5.57 -13.33
CA SER A 362 13.97 5.55 -11.88
C SER A 362 14.84 6.60 -11.18
N CYS A 363 14.33 7.17 -10.10
CA CYS A 363 15.12 8.04 -9.23
C CYS A 363 16.17 7.24 -8.44
N CYS A 364 15.82 6.06 -7.92
CA CYS A 364 16.78 5.21 -7.23
C CYS A 364 17.49 4.24 -8.19
N VAL A 365 18.65 3.76 -7.77
CA VAL A 365 19.30 2.62 -8.41
C VAL A 365 18.49 1.37 -8.07
N VAL A 366 18.04 0.64 -9.09
CA VAL A 366 17.21 -0.54 -8.90
C VAL A 366 18.04 -1.82 -8.72
N SER A 367 17.54 -2.75 -7.91
CA SER A 367 18.14 -4.06 -7.68
C SER A 367 17.97 -4.97 -8.89
N SER A 368 19.00 -5.76 -9.19
CA SER A 368 18.98 -6.81 -10.21
C SER A 368 18.84 -8.23 -9.64
N ASN A 369 18.85 -8.39 -8.31
CA ASN A 369 18.90 -9.68 -7.63
C ASN A 369 17.65 -9.95 -6.77
N ILE A 370 17.53 -9.28 -5.62
CA ILE A 370 16.41 -9.38 -4.68
C ILE A 370 15.46 -8.21 -4.93
N GLY A 371 14.15 -8.47 -5.07
CA GLY A 371 13.16 -7.42 -5.39
C GLY A 371 13.51 -6.70 -6.70
N LYS A 372 13.67 -7.45 -7.80
CA LYS A 372 14.15 -6.89 -9.07
C LYS A 372 13.31 -5.71 -9.51
N GLY A 373 13.96 -4.61 -9.86
CA GLY A 373 13.27 -3.37 -10.23
C GLY A 373 12.88 -2.47 -9.07
N LEU A 374 12.88 -2.96 -7.82
CA LEU A 374 12.76 -2.11 -6.64
C LEU A 374 14.10 -1.44 -6.33
N CYS A 375 14.09 -0.38 -5.49
CA CYS A 375 15.33 0.27 -5.08
C CYS A 375 16.29 -0.73 -4.41
N ALA A 376 17.54 -0.71 -4.86
CA ALA A 376 18.60 -1.47 -4.22
C ALA A 376 18.89 -0.90 -2.82
N PRO A 377 19.08 -1.76 -1.81
CA PRO A 377 19.44 -1.30 -0.47
C PRO A 377 20.81 -0.61 -0.49
N ASN A 378 20.98 0.37 0.39
CA ASN A 378 22.24 1.07 0.63
C ASN A 378 22.82 1.82 -0.59
N LEU A 379 22.00 2.09 -1.60
CA LEU A 379 22.40 2.94 -2.72
C LEU A 379 21.66 4.28 -2.68
N ALA A 380 22.43 5.36 -2.79
CA ALA A 380 21.87 6.70 -2.77
C ALA A 380 20.93 6.93 -3.97
N PRO A 381 19.70 7.42 -3.75
CA PRO A 381 18.78 7.79 -4.83
C PRO A 381 19.18 9.12 -5.48
N CYS A 382 18.47 9.51 -6.53
CA CYS A 382 18.64 10.78 -7.21
C CYS A 382 18.54 11.98 -6.25
N SER A 383 19.28 13.05 -6.55
CA SER A 383 19.35 14.24 -5.69
C SER A 383 18.06 15.07 -5.71
N ASN A 384 17.31 15.06 -6.81
CA ASN A 384 16.06 15.78 -6.94
C ASN A 384 14.92 14.87 -7.42
N ARG A 385 14.13 14.39 -6.45
CA ARG A 385 13.00 13.46 -6.67
C ARG A 385 11.83 14.10 -7.41
N THR A 386 11.70 15.43 -7.38
CA THR A 386 10.57 16.11 -8.01
C THR A 386 10.68 16.17 -9.53
N LEU A 387 11.86 15.85 -10.09
CA LEU A 387 12.06 15.79 -11.54
C LEU A 387 11.61 14.46 -12.15
N TYR A 388 11.50 13.41 -11.33
CA TYR A 388 11.30 12.03 -11.79
C TYR A 388 9.83 11.62 -11.65
N ALA A 389 9.30 10.95 -12.67
CA ALA A 389 7.99 10.31 -12.59
C ALA A 389 8.04 9.06 -11.70
N TYR A 390 9.14 8.29 -11.78
CA TYR A 390 9.29 7.01 -11.10
C TYR A 390 10.31 7.06 -9.97
N TRP A 391 9.93 6.52 -8.80
CA TRP A 391 10.79 6.33 -7.65
C TRP A 391 11.77 5.18 -7.90
N ASP A 392 11.23 4.00 -8.19
CA ASP A 392 11.97 2.80 -8.58
C ASP A 392 11.60 2.38 -10.03
N GLY A 393 11.76 1.11 -10.37
CA GLY A 393 11.45 0.57 -11.69
C GLY A 393 9.96 0.49 -12.03
N PHE A 394 9.06 0.70 -11.06
CA PHE A 394 7.61 0.52 -11.22
C PHE A 394 6.80 1.66 -10.62
N HIS A 395 7.19 2.12 -9.44
CA HIS A 395 6.34 2.94 -8.58
C HIS A 395 6.56 4.43 -8.82
N PRO A 396 5.49 5.25 -8.82
CA PRO A 396 5.62 6.69 -9.01
C PRO A 396 6.30 7.38 -7.81
N THR A 397 6.98 8.50 -8.06
CA THR A 397 7.42 9.41 -6.99
C THR A 397 6.24 10.08 -6.30
N GLU A 398 6.48 10.71 -5.15
CA GLU A 398 5.45 11.51 -4.44
C GLU A 398 4.83 12.60 -5.34
N VAL A 399 5.65 13.30 -6.15
CA VAL A 399 5.14 14.34 -7.05
C VAL A 399 4.29 13.76 -8.19
N ALA A 400 4.64 12.58 -8.69
CA ALA A 400 3.84 11.88 -9.69
C ALA A 400 2.53 11.36 -9.07
N ASN A 401 2.57 10.87 -7.83
CA ASN A 401 1.37 10.51 -7.08
C ASN A 401 0.43 11.72 -6.89
N LEU A 402 0.97 12.91 -6.60
CA LEU A 402 0.18 14.15 -6.50
C LEU A 402 -0.48 14.53 -7.83
N PHE A 403 0.26 14.42 -8.93
CA PHE A 403 -0.27 14.66 -10.28
C PHE A 403 -1.43 13.71 -10.60
N LEU A 404 -1.21 12.40 -10.41
CA LEU A 404 -2.24 11.39 -10.65
C LEU A 404 -3.45 11.56 -9.73
N ALA A 405 -3.22 11.87 -8.45
CA ALA A 405 -4.29 12.10 -7.47
C ALA A 405 -5.13 13.32 -7.83
N THR A 406 -4.52 14.40 -8.31
CA THR A 406 -5.25 15.59 -8.76
C THR A 406 -6.17 15.25 -9.94
N GLY A 407 -5.65 14.49 -10.92
CA GLY A 407 -6.46 14.01 -12.04
C GLY A 407 -7.61 13.10 -11.59
N ALA A 408 -7.32 12.15 -10.70
CA ALA A 408 -8.31 11.22 -10.16
C ALA A 408 -9.38 11.94 -9.33
N TYR A 409 -9.00 12.91 -8.51
CA TYR A 409 -9.94 13.71 -7.72
C TYR A 409 -10.91 14.50 -8.59
N ASN A 410 -10.42 15.13 -9.66
CA ASN A 410 -11.29 15.80 -10.63
C ASN A 410 -12.27 14.81 -11.29
N ALA A 411 -11.81 13.58 -11.58
CA ALA A 411 -12.68 12.53 -12.11
C ALA A 411 -13.69 11.99 -11.08
N LEU A 412 -13.40 12.08 -9.77
CA LEU A 412 -14.29 11.69 -8.67
C LEU A 412 -15.46 12.65 -8.46
N THR A 413 -15.44 13.84 -9.06
CA THR A 413 -16.50 14.87 -8.90
C THR A 413 -17.94 14.33 -8.99
N PRO A 414 -18.30 13.42 -9.92
CA PRO A 414 -19.66 12.84 -9.97
C PRO A 414 -20.04 12.09 -8.69
N LEU A 415 -19.15 11.23 -8.17
CA LEU A 415 -19.34 10.50 -6.90
C LEU A 415 -19.45 11.46 -5.71
N ILE A 416 -18.68 12.54 -5.72
CA ILE A 416 -18.67 13.56 -4.66
C ILE A 416 -19.94 14.42 -4.70
N SER A 417 -20.42 14.78 -5.88
CA SER A 417 -21.66 15.57 -6.02
C SER A 417 -22.89 14.81 -5.51
N ALA A 418 -22.86 13.48 -5.57
CA ALA A 418 -23.88 12.62 -4.95
C ALA A 418 -23.82 12.62 -3.40
N LEU A 419 -22.73 13.09 -2.78
CA LEU A 419 -22.58 13.23 -1.33
C LEU A 419 -23.10 14.58 -0.80
N GLU A 420 -22.95 15.67 -1.56
CA GLU A 420 -23.35 17.03 -1.11
C GLU A 420 -24.88 17.20 -0.95
N LEU A 421 -25.67 16.32 -1.56
CA LEU A 421 -27.14 16.29 -1.39
C LEU A 421 -27.60 15.79 -0.02
N ASP A 422 -26.71 15.23 0.81
CA ASP A 422 -26.99 14.66 2.15
C ASP A 422 -26.18 15.33 3.29
N SER A 423 -25.86 16.63 3.13
CA SER A 423 -24.85 17.41 3.88
C SER A 423 -25.05 17.65 5.39
N ASP A 424 -25.68 16.74 6.14
CA ASP A 424 -25.71 16.79 7.62
C ASP A 424 -24.89 15.68 8.33
N GLU A 425 -24.27 14.72 7.61
CA GLU A 425 -23.42 13.70 8.25
C GLU A 425 -22.14 13.41 7.45
N GLY A 426 -20.98 13.42 8.12
CA GLY A 426 -19.64 13.35 7.52
C GLY A 426 -19.36 12.14 6.62
N SER A 427 -18.35 12.28 5.76
CA SER A 427 -17.91 11.28 4.77
C SER A 427 -16.81 10.36 5.30
N TYR A 428 -16.76 9.10 4.80
CA TYR A 428 -15.74 8.09 5.16
C TYR A 428 -15.19 7.39 3.90
N ILE A 429 -13.87 7.15 3.82
CA ILE A 429 -13.23 6.38 2.73
C ILE A 429 -12.79 5.04 3.30
N ILE A 430 -13.12 3.96 2.59
CA ILE A 430 -12.74 2.58 2.92
C ILE A 430 -11.89 2.00 1.79
#